data_AF-A0A8X8WZT3-F1
#
_entry.id   AF-A0A8X8WZT3-F1
#
_cell.length_a   1.000
_cell.length_b   1.000
_cell.length_c   1.000
_cell.angle_alpha   90.00
_cell.angle_beta   90.00
_cell.angle_gamma   90.00
#
_symmetry.space_group_name_H-M   'P 1'
#
loop_
_entity.id
_entity.type
_entity.pdbx_description
1 polymer ?
#
loop_
_entity_poly.entity_id
_entity_poly.type
_entity_poly.pdbx_seq_one_letter_code
_entity_poly.pdbx_strand_id
1 'polypeptide(L)'
;MCSVSGVIKGEEGFLAAAKVVRDKVNRKGELLSDADEWLVKFGPLLGSRAFGVAGSPKFDVYGVDFGLGKAAKFESVSIDGDPNASISLCKSRDFEGFDVEESR
;
A
#
# COMPACT_ATOMS: atom_id res chain seq x y z
N MET A 1 -6.09 6.38 -29.19
CA MET A 1 -6.06 5.70 -27.88
C MET A 1 -5.15 6.49 -26.97
N CYS A 2 -5.71 7.22 -26.00
CA CYS A 2 -4.90 7.93 -25.02
C CYS A 2 -4.27 6.89 -24.10
N SER A 3 -2.93 6.80 -24.06
CA SER A 3 -2.24 5.90 -23.13
C SER A 3 -2.72 6.18 -21.70
N VAL A 4 -2.88 5.14 -20.88
CA VAL A 4 -3.25 5.26 -19.44
C VAL A 4 -2.36 6.30 -18.74
N SER A 5 -1.10 6.45 -19.20
CA SER A 5 -0.19 7.49 -18.69
C SER A 5 -0.66 8.93 -18.92
N GLY A 6 -1.46 9.22 -19.93
CA GLY A 6 -1.96 10.57 -20.19
C GLY A 6 -3.10 10.96 -19.25
N VAL A 7 -3.99 10.01 -18.95
CA VAL A 7 -5.13 10.21 -18.04
C VAL A 7 -4.66 10.39 -16.60
N ILE A 8 -3.71 9.56 -16.14
CA ILE A 8 -3.18 9.63 -14.76
C ILE A 8 -2.40 10.93 -14.49
N LYS A 9 -1.83 11.56 -15.53
CA LYS A 9 -1.10 12.82 -15.40
C LYS A 9 -1.99 14.07 -15.55
N GLY A 10 -3.27 13.90 -15.87
CA GLY A 10 -4.23 15.01 -16.03
C GLY A 10 -4.88 15.44 -14.71
N GLU A 11 -5.74 16.46 -14.77
CA GLU A 11 -6.47 17.01 -13.60
C GLU A 11 -7.29 15.95 -12.86
N GLU A 12 -7.92 15.04 -13.61
CA GLU A 12 -8.71 13.91 -13.06
C GLU A 12 -7.84 12.68 -12.72
N GLY A 13 -6.51 12.80 -12.76
CA GLY A 13 -5.59 11.70 -12.60
C GLY A 13 -5.72 10.97 -11.26
N PHE A 14 -5.95 11.72 -10.18
CA PHE A 14 -6.20 11.15 -8.85
C PHE A 14 -7.48 10.31 -8.80
N LEU A 15 -8.59 10.85 -9.32
CA LEU A 15 -9.88 10.14 -9.35
C LEU A 15 -9.79 8.88 -10.22
N ALA A 16 -9.10 8.97 -11.37
CA ALA A 16 -8.85 7.85 -12.25
C ALA A 16 -8.02 6.75 -11.55
N ALA A 17 -6.94 7.12 -10.84
CA ALA A 17 -6.11 6.19 -10.08
C ALA A 17 -6.91 5.51 -8.96
N ALA A 18 -7.66 6.29 -8.17
CA ALA A 18 -8.50 5.77 -7.09
C ALA A 18 -9.55 4.78 -7.59
N LYS A 19 -10.16 5.06 -8.74
CA LYS A 19 -11.12 4.16 -9.38
C LYS A 19 -10.49 2.83 -9.79
N VAL A 20 -9.30 2.86 -10.40
CA VAL A 20 -8.57 1.64 -10.79
C VAL A 20 -8.25 0.77 -9.57
N VAL A 21 -7.75 1.37 -8.48
CA VAL A 21 -7.46 0.65 -7.24
C VAL A 21 -8.74 0.05 -6.64
N ARG A 22 -9.81 0.85 -6.52
CA ARG A 22 -11.11 0.39 -6.01
C ARG A 22 -11.66 -0.79 -6.83
N ASP A 23 -11.64 -0.69 -8.14
CA ASP A 23 -12.19 -1.69 -9.05
C ASP A 23 -11.37 -3.00 -9.00
N LYS A 24 -10.06 -2.92 -8.74
CA LYS A 24 -9.20 -4.09 -8.51
C LYS A 24 -9.46 -4.74 -7.14
N VAL A 25 -9.47 -3.96 -6.05
CA VAL A 25 -9.65 -4.48 -4.68
C VAL A 25 -11.02 -5.12 -4.47
N ASN A 26 -12.06 -4.64 -5.16
CA ASN A 26 -13.42 -5.18 -5.03
C ASN A 26 -13.63 -6.53 -5.76
N ARG A 27 -12.70 -6.98 -6.60
CA ARG A 27 -12.77 -8.29 -7.29
C ARG A 27 -12.26 -9.42 -6.39
N LYS A 28 -12.93 -9.61 -5.25
CA LYS A 28 -12.49 -10.51 -4.17
C LYS A 28 -12.30 -11.97 -4.60
N GLY A 29 -13.11 -12.48 -5.53
CA GLY A 29 -13.04 -13.87 -6.00
C GLY A 29 -11.85 -14.17 -6.92
N GLU A 30 -11.24 -13.15 -7.50
CA GLU A 30 -10.14 -13.29 -8.48
C GLU A 30 -8.79 -12.87 -7.89
N LEU A 31 -8.77 -12.24 -6.72
CA LEU A 31 -7.58 -11.57 -6.19
C LEU A 31 -6.37 -12.50 -6.03
N LEU A 32 -6.61 -13.74 -5.60
CA LEU A 32 -5.56 -14.75 -5.40
C LEU A 32 -5.58 -15.84 -6.47
N SER A 33 -6.42 -15.69 -7.50
CA SER A 33 -6.62 -16.73 -8.52
C SER A 33 -5.38 -17.01 -9.36
N ASP A 34 -4.41 -16.09 -9.35
CA ASP A 34 -3.16 -16.14 -10.08
C ASP A 34 -1.92 -15.99 -9.18
N ALA A 35 -2.07 -16.30 -7.89
CA ALA A 35 -1.00 -16.13 -6.89
C ALA A 35 0.29 -16.90 -7.23
N ASP A 36 0.16 -18.04 -7.91
CA ASP A 36 1.27 -18.86 -8.40
C ASP A 36 2.09 -18.16 -9.51
N GLU A 37 1.50 -17.20 -10.21
CA GLU A 37 2.15 -16.44 -11.29
C GLU A 37 2.67 -15.07 -10.83
N TRP A 38 2.45 -14.66 -9.58
CA TRP A 38 2.78 -13.32 -9.11
C TRP A 38 4.25 -12.95 -9.27
N LEU A 39 5.17 -13.88 -9.03
CA LEU A 39 6.61 -13.63 -9.24
C LEU A 39 6.91 -13.30 -10.70
N VAL A 40 6.26 -13.98 -11.65
CA VAL A 40 6.43 -13.74 -13.08
C VAL A 40 5.76 -12.43 -13.49
N LYS A 41 4.59 -12.10 -12.92
CA LYS A 41 3.81 -10.89 -13.23
C LYS A 41 4.44 -9.62 -12.67
N PHE A 42 4.92 -9.65 -11.44
CA PHE A 42 5.42 -8.48 -10.72
C PHE A 42 6.95 -8.39 -10.74
N GLY A 43 7.68 -9.48 -10.99
CA GLY A 43 9.14 -9.47 -11.14
C GLY A 43 9.65 -8.41 -12.13
N PRO A 44 9.03 -8.22 -13.32
CA PRO A 44 9.41 -7.17 -14.25
C PRO A 44 9.18 -5.73 -13.75
N LEU A 45 8.43 -5.54 -12.66
CA LEU A 45 8.20 -4.21 -12.06
C LEU A 45 9.28 -3.82 -11.05
N LEU A 46 10.12 -4.77 -10.62
CA LEU A 46 11.19 -4.52 -9.67
C LEU A 46 12.19 -3.50 -10.25
N GLY A 47 12.49 -2.44 -9.49
CA GLY A 47 13.36 -1.34 -9.94
C GLY A 47 12.73 -0.41 -10.98
N SER A 48 11.47 -0.62 -11.37
CA SER A 48 10.70 0.30 -12.21
C SER A 48 10.03 1.42 -11.39
N ARG A 49 9.24 2.29 -12.04
CA ARG A 49 8.40 3.30 -11.35
C ARG A 49 7.13 2.67 -10.78
N ALA A 50 7.31 1.67 -9.91
CA ALA A 50 6.26 1.05 -9.12
C ALA A 50 6.36 1.51 -7.66
N PHE A 51 5.26 1.37 -6.92
CA PHE A 51 5.19 1.75 -5.51
C PHE A 51 4.43 0.68 -4.73
N GLY A 52 5.01 0.20 -3.63
CA GLY A 52 4.41 -0.79 -2.75
C GLY A 52 3.64 -0.15 -1.60
N VAL A 53 2.63 -0.87 -1.08
CA VAL A 53 1.86 -0.48 0.09
C VAL A 53 1.77 -1.67 1.03
N ALA A 54 2.40 -1.55 2.21
CA ALA A 54 2.41 -2.56 3.24
C ALA A 54 1.48 -2.17 4.40
N GLY A 55 0.75 -3.13 4.95
CA GLY A 55 -0.12 -2.91 6.11
C GLY A 55 -1.58 -2.62 5.76
N SER A 56 -2.34 -2.07 6.72
CA SER A 56 -3.77 -1.82 6.60
C SER A 56 -4.24 -0.79 7.64
N PRO A 57 -5.24 0.07 7.34
CA PRO A 57 -5.84 0.94 8.36
C PRO A 57 -6.55 0.12 9.46
N LYS A 58 -6.78 -1.17 9.22
CA LYS A 58 -7.37 -2.11 10.18
C LYS A 58 -6.34 -2.66 11.18
N PHE A 59 -5.05 -2.49 10.94
CA PHE A 59 -4.02 -2.94 11.85
C PHE A 59 -3.86 -1.93 12.98
N ASP A 60 -4.37 -2.28 14.15
CA ASP A 60 -4.29 -1.47 15.37
C ASP A 60 -3.04 -1.86 16.19
N VAL A 61 -1.87 -1.49 15.65
CA VAL A 61 -0.57 -1.76 16.29
C VAL A 61 -0.43 -1.05 17.65
N TYR A 62 -1.09 0.08 17.83
CA TYR A 62 -1.13 0.85 19.08
C TYR A 62 -2.17 0.33 20.09
N GLY A 63 -3.04 -0.60 19.67
CA GLY A 63 -4.02 -1.25 20.53
C GLY A 63 -3.44 -2.33 21.44
N VAL A 64 -2.18 -2.73 21.20
CA VAL A 64 -1.45 -3.71 22.03
C VAL A 64 -0.79 -2.98 23.21
N ASP A 65 -1.05 -3.45 24.42
CA ASP A 65 -0.41 -2.98 25.66
C ASP A 65 0.10 -4.17 26.48
N PHE A 66 1.40 -4.19 26.76
CA PHE A 66 2.07 -5.23 27.55
C PHE A 66 2.17 -4.87 29.05
N GLY A 67 1.46 -3.84 29.52
CA GLY A 67 1.56 -3.27 30.86
C GLY A 67 2.54 -2.09 30.94
N LEU A 68 3.01 -1.59 29.79
CA LEU A 68 3.93 -0.45 29.68
C LEU A 68 3.25 0.79 29.08
N GLY A 69 1.94 0.69 28.79
CA GLY A 69 1.22 1.67 27.99
C GLY A 69 1.33 1.37 26.50
N LYS A 70 0.62 2.18 25.70
CA LYS A 70 0.64 2.07 24.23
C LYS A 70 2.02 2.33 23.67
N ALA A 71 2.34 1.66 22.56
CA ALA A 71 3.56 1.92 21.80
C ALA A 71 3.68 3.42 21.43
N ALA A 72 4.89 3.96 21.52
CA ALA A 72 5.13 5.37 21.21
C ALA A 72 5.13 5.63 19.69
N LYS A 73 5.72 4.71 18.92
CA LYS A 73 5.79 4.73 17.44
C LYS A 73 5.80 3.30 16.92
N PHE A 74 5.18 3.07 15.77
CA PHE A 74 5.32 1.86 14.96
C PHE A 74 6.17 2.14 13.72
N GLU A 75 7.03 1.20 13.34
CA GLU A 75 7.94 1.28 12.20
C GLU A 75 7.94 -0.07 11.47
N SER A 76 7.71 -0.05 10.16
CA SER A 76 7.66 -1.26 9.34
C SER A 76 8.98 -1.50 8.62
N VAL A 77 10.02 -1.91 9.35
CA VAL A 77 11.41 -2.04 8.84
C VAL A 77 11.55 -2.90 7.57
N SER A 78 10.63 -3.84 7.33
CA SER A 78 10.69 -4.70 6.13
C SER A 78 10.51 -3.95 4.80
N ILE A 79 9.95 -2.73 4.81
CA ILE A 79 9.70 -1.97 3.58
C ILE A 79 10.98 -1.36 3.00
N ASP A 80 12.03 -1.19 3.82
CA ASP A 80 13.32 -0.63 3.39
C ASP A 80 14.08 -1.58 2.46
N GLY A 81 13.70 -2.87 2.45
CA GLY A 81 14.29 -3.88 1.56
C GLY A 81 13.63 -3.97 0.19
N ASP A 82 12.61 -3.16 -0.08
CA ASP A 82 11.89 -3.18 -1.35
C ASP A 82 12.76 -2.58 -2.48
N PRO A 83 12.97 -3.28 -3.61
CA PRO A 83 13.69 -2.71 -4.76
C PRO A 83 12.94 -1.55 -5.43
N ASN A 84 11.67 -1.31 -5.06
CA ASN A 84 10.89 -0.13 -5.37
C ASN A 84 10.63 0.68 -4.09
N ALA A 85 10.17 1.93 -4.23
CA ALA A 85 9.74 2.69 -3.07
C ALA A 85 8.43 2.11 -2.50
N SER A 86 8.29 2.13 -1.17
CA SER A 86 7.15 1.54 -0.48
C SER A 86 6.67 2.44 0.66
N ILE A 87 5.39 2.37 0.99
CA ILE A 87 4.84 2.96 2.22
C ILE A 87 4.28 1.87 3.13
N SER A 88 4.34 2.11 4.43
CA SER A 88 3.53 1.40 5.41
C SER A 88 2.29 2.20 5.78
N LEU A 89 1.22 1.50 6.15
CA LEU A 89 0.06 2.10 6.80
C LEU A 89 -0.46 1.27 7.98
N CYS A 90 -0.89 1.97 9.02
CA CYS A 90 -1.54 1.39 10.18
C CYS A 90 -2.56 2.37 10.77
N LYS A 91 -3.41 1.92 11.70
CA LYS A 91 -4.32 2.82 12.40
C LYS A 91 -3.53 3.88 13.18
N SER A 92 -3.99 5.12 13.17
CA SER A 92 -3.31 6.20 13.87
C SER A 92 -3.41 6.04 15.39
N ARG A 93 -2.36 6.48 16.08
CA ARG A 93 -2.30 6.47 17.55
C ARG A 93 -3.22 7.53 18.18
N ASP A 94 -3.23 8.72 17.61
CA ASP A 94 -3.67 9.95 18.30
C ASP A 94 -5.00 10.49 17.78
N PHE A 95 -5.47 10.05 16.62
CA PHE A 95 -6.72 10.51 16.01
C PHE A 95 -7.44 9.41 15.23
N GLU A 96 -8.70 9.65 14.90
CA GLU A 96 -9.47 8.78 14.01
C GLU A 96 -8.91 8.87 12.58
N GLY A 97 -8.14 7.86 12.18
CA GLY A 97 -7.46 7.84 10.89
C GLY A 97 -6.39 6.76 10.81
N PHE A 98 -5.42 6.96 9.93
CA PHE A 98 -4.29 6.07 9.72
C PHE A 98 -3.00 6.87 9.56
N ASP A 99 -1.90 6.32 10.06
CA ASP A 99 -0.56 6.84 9.86
C ASP A 99 0.02 6.24 8.57
N VAL A 100 0.83 7.03 7.85
CA VAL A 100 1.56 6.61 6.64
C VAL A 100 3.03 6.96 6.81
N GLU A 101 3.91 6.00 6.52
CA GLU A 101 5.36 6.18 6.58
C GLU A 101 6.02 5.60 5.32
N GLU A 102 6.95 6.34 4.71
CA GLU A 102 7.69 5.93 3.51
C GLU A 102 8.96 5.16 3.89
N SER A 103 9.35 4.20 3.06
CA SER A 103 10.62 3.49 3.13
C SER A 103 11.80 4.47 3.07
N ARG A 104 12.84 4.20 3.85
CA ARG A 104 14.01 5.09 3.97
C ARG A 104 15.00 4.99 2.82
#